data_AF-A0A382X1H6-F1
#
_entry.id   AF-A0A382X1H6-F1
#
_cell.length_a   1.000
_cell.length_b   1.000
_cell.length_c   1.000
_cell.angle_alpha   90.00
_cell.angle_beta   90.00
_cell.angle_gamma   90.00
#
_symmetry.space_group_name_H-M   'P 1'
#
loop_
_entity.id
_entity.type
_entity.pdbx_description
1 polymer ?
#
loop_
_entity_poly.entity_id
_entity_poly.type
_entity_poly.pdbx_seq_one_letter_code
_entity_poly.pdbx_strand_id
1 'polypeptide(L)' 'MNKQELIDNIAASADISKAAAGRALDSVVDSISSSLKGGDSVTLV' A
#
# COMPACT_ATOMS: atom_id res chain seq x y z
N MET A 1 -9.07 11.25 -3.37
CA MET A 1 -8.19 10.19 -2.83
C MET A 1 -6.77 10.46 -3.29
N ASN A 2 -6.10 11.38 -2.61
CA ASN A 2 -4.66 11.59 -2.73
C ASN A 2 -3.93 10.61 -1.80
N LYS A 3 -2.62 10.44 -1.97
CA LYS A 3 -1.82 9.49 -1.17
C LYS A 3 -2.02 9.66 0.34
N GLN A 4 -2.16 10.91 0.82
CA GLN A 4 -2.43 11.19 2.23
C GLN A 4 -3.81 10.74 2.70
N GLU A 5 -4.86 10.94 1.89
CA GLU A 5 -6.21 10.46 2.24
C GLU A 5 -6.25 8.92 2.31
N LEU A 6 -5.50 8.24 1.46
CA LEU A 6 -5.39 6.77 1.47
C LEU A 6 -4.67 6.27 2.74
N ILE A 7 -3.58 6.93 3.12
CA ILE A 7 -2.83 6.63 4.37
C ILE A 7 -3.72 6.84 5.59
N ASP A 8 -4.50 7.92 5.62
CA ASP A 8 -5.40 8.23 6.72
C ASP A 8 -6.53 7.19 6.81
N ASN A 9 -7.07 6.74 5.68
CA ASN A 9 -8.09 5.68 5.65
C ASN A 9 -7.55 4.33 6.13
N ILE A 10 -6.33 3.96 5.71
CA ILE A 10 -5.66 2.73 6.15
C ILE A 10 -5.35 2.80 7.65
N ALA A 11 -4.80 3.92 8.12
CA ALA A 11 -4.50 4.14 9.53
C ALA A 11 -5.76 4.02 10.40
N ALA A 12 -6.87 4.65 9.96
CA ALA A 12 -8.15 4.58 10.67
C ALA A 12 -8.80 3.19 10.61
N SER A 13 -8.73 2.50 9.47
CA SER A 13 -9.38 1.21 9.27
C SER A 13 -8.62 0.04 9.91
N ALA A 14 -7.30 0.11 9.96
CA ALA A 14 -6.44 -0.93 10.50
C ALA A 14 -5.95 -0.64 11.94
N ASP A 15 -6.37 0.47 12.53
CA ASP A 15 -5.96 0.94 13.86
C ASP A 15 -4.42 1.00 14.02
N ILE A 16 -3.76 1.59 13.01
CA ILE A 16 -2.29 1.74 12.97
C ILE A 16 -1.89 3.20 12.84
N SER A 17 -0.66 3.53 13.26
CA SER A 17 -0.13 4.88 13.08
C SER A 17 -0.05 5.28 11.59
N LYS A 18 -0.24 6.57 11.28
CA LYS A 18 -0.06 7.11 9.92
C LYS A 18 1.32 6.78 9.33
N ALA A 19 2.36 6.73 10.17
CA ALA A 19 3.70 6.35 9.78
C ALA A 19 3.83 4.86 9.42
N ALA A 20 3.06 3.99 10.06
CA ALA A 20 2.97 2.57 9.70
C ALA A 20 2.13 2.38 8.43
N ALA A 21 1.00 3.09 8.30
CA ALA A 21 0.16 3.06 7.10
C ALA A 21 0.88 3.57 5.85
N GLY A 22 1.68 4.65 5.97
CA GLY A 22 2.51 5.13 4.88
C GLY A 22 3.54 4.10 4.41
N ARG A 23 4.25 3.47 5.36
CA ARG A 23 5.20 2.39 5.06
C ARG A 23 4.53 1.16 4.44
N ALA A 24 3.35 0.78 4.91
CA ALA A 24 2.59 -0.33 4.35
C ALA A 24 2.17 -0.03 2.91
N LEU A 25 1.66 1.18 2.64
CA LEU A 25 1.28 1.60 1.29
C LEU A 25 2.48 1.60 0.34
N ASP A 26 3.62 2.16 0.78
CA ASP A 26 4.85 2.17 -0.04
C ASP A 26 5.34 0.73 -0.32
N SER A 27 5.34 -0.14 0.70
CA SER A 27 5.72 -1.55 0.53
C SER A 27 4.82 -2.30 -0.45
N VAL A 28 3.51 -2.02 -0.46
CA VAL A 28 2.57 -2.62 -1.41
C VAL A 28 2.83 -2.12 -2.82
N VAL A 29 3.03 -0.81 -3.00
CA VAL A 29 3.34 -0.22 -4.31
C VAL A 29 4.65 -0.76 -4.88
N ASP A 30 5.69 -0.88 -4.04
CA ASP A 30 6.98 -1.43 -4.45
C ASP A 30 6.88 -2.92 -4.80
N SER A 31 6.15 -3.71 -4.00
CA SER A 31 5.95 -5.13 -4.27
C SER A 31 5.19 -5.36 -5.58
N ILE A 32 4.11 -4.62 -5.80
CA ILE A 32 3.35 -4.66 -7.07
C ILE A 32 4.25 -4.25 -8.23
N SER A 33 5.00 -3.16 -8.09
CA SER A 33 5.90 -2.69 -9.14
C SER A 33 7.01 -3.70 -9.45
N SER A 34 7.51 -4.41 -8.45
CA SER A 34 8.52 -5.45 -8.62
C SER A 34 7.94 -6.68 -9.32
N SER A 35 6.77 -7.18 -8.89
CA SER A 35 6.09 -8.31 -9.54
C SER A 35 5.72 -8.01 -10.99
N LEU A 36 5.16 -6.82 -11.27
CA LEU A 36 4.84 -6.42 -12.64
C LEU A 36 6.08 -6.31 -13.52
N LYS A 37 7.22 -5.84 -12.99
CA LYS A 37 8.51 -5.85 -13.71
C LYS A 37 9.02 -7.27 -13.98
N GLY A 38 8.74 -8.21 -13.09
CA GLY A 38 9.07 -9.63 -13.27
C GLY A 38 8.19 -10.35 -14.30
N GLY A 39 7.11 -9.71 -14.77
CA GLY A 39 6.13 -10.31 -15.67
C GLY A 39 5.05 -11.12 -14.94
N ASP A 40 5.04 -11.11 -13.61
CA ASP A 40 4.05 -11.80 -12.80
C ASP A 40 2.76 -10.98 -12.67
N SER A 41 1.62 -11.65 -12.81
CA SER A 41 0.31 -11.02 -12.61
C SER A 41 -0.01 -10.97 -11.12
N VAL A 42 -0.18 -9.76 -10.59
CA VAL A 42 -0.54 -9.58 -9.18
C VAL A 42 -2.06 -9.78 -9.01
N THR A 43 -2.42 -10.85 -8.30
CA THR A 43 -3.82 -11.11 -7.92
C THR A 43 -3.98 -10.80 -6.44
N LEU A 44 -4.76 -9.77 -6.09
CA LEU A 44 -5.18 -9.53 -4.70
C LEU A 44 -6.47 -10.31 -4.44
N VAL A 45 -6.33 -11.49 -3.81
CA VAL A 45 -7.45 -12.27 -3.24
C VAL A 45 -7.61 -12.02 -1.75
#